data_AF-A0A977LCH9-F1
#
_entry.id   AF-A0A977LCH9-F1
#
_cell.length_a   1.000
_cell.length_b   1.000
_cell.length_c   1.000
_cell.angle_alpha   90.00
_cell.angle_beta   90.00
_cell.angle_gamma   90.00
#
_symmetry.space_group_name_H-M   'P 1'
#
loop_
_entity.id
_entity.type
_entity.pdbx_description
1 polymer ?
#
loop_
_entity_poly.entity_id
_entity_poly.type
_entity_poly.pdbx_seq_one_letter_code
_entity_poly.pdbx_strand_id
1 'polypeptide(L)'
;MKTTVLTYFVFLLIGTVLTSCESNKVNPQINTVTEMSFNGTFRTSNSDNVTGTVTLEISKGYYKSSTNLPYGVGAGKLSVNGSTINFIDTLFFAIPALYGPSYVLSGQHQYDFDGNNLKIWRTKNVGEVEYNLKVKK
;
A
#
# COMPACT_ATOMS: atom_id res chain seq x y z
N MET A 1 70.44 -11.65 -0.97
CA MET A 1 69.32 -12.50 -0.47
C MET A 1 68.48 -11.68 0.49
N LYS A 2 67.15 -11.79 0.41
CA LYS A 2 66.10 -11.06 1.16
C LYS A 2 65.52 -9.82 0.48
N THR A 3 64.68 -10.00 -0.54
CA THR A 3 63.67 -8.97 -0.96
C THR A 3 62.57 -9.56 -1.86
N THR A 4 62.12 -10.80 -1.63
CA THR A 4 61.10 -11.46 -2.48
C THR A 4 59.87 -11.97 -1.74
N VAL A 5 59.70 -11.60 -0.46
CA VAL A 5 58.58 -12.09 0.37
C VAL A 5 57.49 -11.02 0.56
N LEU A 6 57.77 -9.75 0.27
CA LEU A 6 56.87 -8.63 0.61
C LEU A 6 55.92 -8.20 -0.53
N THR A 7 55.91 -8.88 -1.68
CA THR A 7 55.09 -8.46 -2.83
C THR A 7 53.81 -9.30 -2.99
N TYR A 8 53.70 -10.43 -2.29
CA TYR A 8 52.54 -11.31 -2.38
C TYR A 8 51.39 -10.94 -1.43
N PHE A 9 51.65 -10.11 -0.41
CA PHE A 9 50.65 -9.74 0.59
C PHE A 9 49.72 -8.60 0.14
N VAL A 10 50.07 -7.85 -0.91
CA VAL A 10 49.29 -6.71 -1.39
C VAL A 10 48.20 -7.10 -2.39
N PHE A 11 48.36 -8.23 -3.11
CA PHE A 11 47.35 -8.72 -4.04
C PHE A 11 46.21 -9.51 -3.37
N LEU A 12 46.32 -9.87 -2.10
CA LEU A 12 45.29 -10.62 -1.38
C LEU A 12 44.17 -9.72 -0.80
N LEU A 13 44.35 -8.40 -0.78
CA LEU A 13 43.41 -7.46 -0.15
C LEU A 13 42.38 -6.84 -1.12
N ILE A 14 42.46 -7.12 -2.42
CA ILE A 14 41.60 -6.51 -3.45
C ILE A 14 40.35 -7.39 -3.75
N GLY A 15 40.24 -8.57 -3.14
CA GLY A 15 39.18 -9.55 -3.41
C GLY A 15 37.89 -9.42 -2.59
N THR A 16 37.81 -8.51 -1.61
CA THR A 16 36.67 -8.47 -0.65
C THR A 16 35.70 -7.31 -0.85
N VAL A 17 35.74 -6.62 -1.99
CA VAL A 17 34.60 -5.79 -2.42
C VAL A 17 33.52 -6.71 -2.97
N LEU A 18 33.01 -7.57 -2.09
CA LEU A 18 31.74 -8.26 -2.25
C LEU A 18 30.71 -7.14 -2.38
N THR A 19 30.30 -6.93 -3.61
CA THR A 19 29.14 -6.15 -3.97
C THR A 19 27.96 -6.72 -3.19
N SER A 20 27.66 -6.11 -2.05
CA SER A 20 26.34 -6.17 -1.43
C SER A 20 25.40 -5.45 -2.38
N CYS A 21 25.06 -6.14 -3.47
CA CYS A 21 23.90 -5.81 -4.28
C CYS A 21 22.72 -6.16 -3.39
N GLU A 22 22.37 -5.25 -2.47
CA GLU A 22 21.03 -5.23 -1.92
C GLU A 22 20.13 -5.22 -3.13
N SER A 23 19.41 -6.32 -3.36
CA SER A 23 18.38 -6.35 -4.37
C SER A 23 17.40 -5.27 -3.94
N ASN A 24 17.52 -4.08 -4.53
CA ASN A 24 16.50 -3.06 -4.47
C ASN A 24 15.27 -3.73 -5.07
N LYS A 25 14.46 -4.36 -4.23
CA LYS A 25 13.13 -4.83 -4.58
C LYS A 25 12.39 -3.57 -4.94
N VAL A 26 12.38 -3.24 -6.23
CA VAL A 26 11.59 -2.14 -6.75
C VAL A 26 10.16 -2.53 -6.47
N ASN A 27 9.61 -1.96 -5.40
CA ASN A 27 8.23 -2.21 -5.03
C ASN A 27 7.36 -1.58 -6.12
N PRO A 28 6.57 -2.37 -6.88
CA PRO A 28 5.80 -1.81 -7.97
C PRO A 28 4.81 -0.79 -7.43
N GLN A 29 4.84 0.44 -7.95
CA GLN A 29 3.86 1.43 -7.56
C GLN A 29 2.52 1.17 -8.25
N ILE A 30 1.43 1.55 -7.57
CA ILE A 30 0.10 1.57 -8.18
C ILE A 30 0.12 2.54 -9.36
N ASN A 31 -0.14 2.02 -10.55
CA ASN A 31 -0.37 2.84 -11.72
C ASN A 31 -1.84 3.27 -11.78
N THR A 32 -2.10 4.54 -11.48
CA THR A 32 -3.46 5.08 -11.44
C THR A 32 -4.11 5.23 -12.82
N VAL A 33 -3.33 5.14 -13.91
CA VAL A 33 -3.83 5.26 -15.30
C VAL A 33 -4.37 3.93 -15.81
N THR A 34 -3.77 2.82 -15.40
CA THR A 34 -4.21 1.48 -15.78
C THR A 34 -5.44 1.03 -15.02
N GLU A 35 -6.30 0.27 -15.69
CA GLU A 35 -7.47 -0.31 -15.04
C GLU A 35 -7.06 -1.45 -14.12
N MET A 36 -7.42 -1.34 -12.85
CA MET A 36 -7.16 -2.37 -11.85
C MET A 36 -8.40 -2.57 -10.98
N SER A 37 -8.72 -3.82 -10.70
CA SER A 37 -9.82 -4.19 -9.82
C SER A 37 -9.29 -5.05 -8.68
N PHE A 38 -9.78 -4.81 -7.47
CA PHE A 38 -9.36 -5.50 -6.27
C PHE A 38 -10.57 -5.95 -5.46
N ASN A 39 -10.39 -7.05 -4.74
CA ASN A 39 -11.30 -7.53 -3.70
C ASN A 39 -10.49 -7.89 -2.46
N GLY A 40 -11.08 -7.71 -1.29
CA GLY A 40 -10.43 -8.12 -0.05
C GLY A 40 -11.25 -7.83 1.18
N THR A 41 -10.54 -7.65 2.28
CA THR A 41 -11.14 -7.32 3.57
C THR A 41 -10.58 -6.03 4.12
N PHE A 42 -11.33 -5.42 5.02
CA PHE A 42 -10.83 -4.39 5.90
C PHE A 42 -11.04 -4.82 7.34
N ARG A 43 -10.20 -4.30 8.24
CA ARG A 43 -10.32 -4.48 9.68
C ARG A 43 -9.98 -3.18 10.39
N THR A 44 -10.69 -2.91 11.47
CA THR A 44 -10.41 -1.80 12.39
C THR A 44 -9.81 -2.34 13.69
N SER A 45 -8.92 -1.56 14.30
CA SER A 45 -8.32 -1.86 15.60
C SER A 45 -8.67 -0.77 16.62
N ASN A 46 -9.97 -0.47 16.71
CA ASN A 46 -10.57 0.41 17.71
C ASN A 46 -11.44 -0.41 18.70
N SER A 47 -12.31 0.23 19.48
CA SER A 47 -13.21 -0.45 20.43
C SER A 47 -14.10 -1.52 19.77
N ASP A 48 -14.47 -1.32 18.51
CA ASP A 48 -15.53 -2.10 17.86
C ASP A 48 -14.97 -3.27 17.03
N ASN A 49 -13.67 -3.25 16.71
CA ASN A 49 -12.96 -4.29 15.96
C ASN A 49 -13.72 -4.85 14.75
N VAL A 50 -14.34 -3.94 13.97
CA VAL A 50 -15.17 -4.29 12.82
C VAL A 50 -14.29 -4.85 11.70
N THR A 51 -14.77 -5.93 11.08
CA THR A 51 -14.19 -6.53 9.87
C THR A 51 -15.27 -6.65 8.80
N GLY A 52 -14.91 -6.45 7.55
CA GLY A 52 -15.81 -6.65 6.42
C GLY A 52 -15.07 -6.86 5.11
N THR A 53 -15.84 -6.99 4.03
CA THR A 53 -15.33 -7.09 2.67
C THR A 53 -15.32 -5.73 2.01
N VAL A 54 -14.39 -5.56 1.07
CA VAL A 54 -14.20 -4.34 0.31
C VAL A 54 -13.89 -4.67 -1.13
N THR A 55 -14.45 -3.88 -2.04
CA THR A 55 -14.08 -3.88 -3.46
C THR A 55 -13.49 -2.52 -3.80
N LEU A 56 -12.50 -2.50 -4.69
CA LEU A 56 -11.85 -1.28 -5.18
C LEU A 56 -11.58 -1.41 -6.67
N GLU A 57 -12.04 -0.46 -7.45
CA GLU A 57 -11.80 -0.31 -8.87
C GLU A 57 -11.03 0.99 -9.08
N ILE A 58 -9.96 0.95 -9.86
CA ILE A 58 -9.13 2.09 -10.25
C ILE A 58 -9.11 2.16 -11.77
N SER A 59 -9.41 3.32 -12.34
CA SER A 59 -9.30 3.56 -13.79
C SER A 59 -9.09 5.05 -14.04
N LYS A 60 -8.12 5.38 -14.91
CA LYS A 60 -7.89 6.75 -15.42
C LYS A 60 -7.77 7.84 -14.35
N GLY A 61 -7.14 7.52 -13.22
CA GLY A 61 -6.96 8.44 -12.09
C GLY A 61 -8.17 8.57 -11.17
N TYR A 62 -9.18 7.72 -11.34
CA TYR A 62 -10.37 7.65 -10.49
C TYR A 62 -10.44 6.33 -9.74
N TYR A 63 -11.14 6.34 -8.61
CA TYR A 63 -11.50 5.13 -7.90
C TYR A 63 -13.00 5.01 -7.69
N LYS A 64 -13.43 3.77 -7.49
CA LYS A 64 -14.73 3.41 -6.93
C LYS A 64 -14.51 2.29 -5.92
N SER A 65 -15.11 2.40 -4.75
CA SER A 65 -14.99 1.41 -3.69
C SER A 65 -16.34 1.12 -3.04
N SER A 66 -16.51 -0.11 -2.54
CA SER A 66 -17.66 -0.46 -1.71
C SER A 66 -17.27 -1.38 -0.56
N THR A 67 -17.96 -1.25 0.57
CA THR A 67 -17.82 -2.11 1.75
C THR A 67 -19.16 -2.76 2.10
N ASN A 68 -19.14 -3.99 2.62
CA ASN A 68 -20.37 -4.67 3.05
C ASN A 68 -20.83 -4.23 4.45
N LEU A 69 -19.89 -3.85 5.32
CA LEU A 69 -20.14 -3.44 6.70
C LEU A 69 -19.17 -2.32 7.09
N PRO A 70 -19.66 -1.27 7.74
CA PRO A 70 -20.97 -0.73 7.37
C PRO A 70 -21.04 -0.52 5.85
N TYR A 71 -22.26 -0.57 5.29
CA TYR A 71 -22.45 -0.35 3.86
C TYR A 71 -21.94 1.05 3.50
N GLY A 72 -20.90 1.10 2.68
CA GLY A 72 -20.24 2.33 2.28
C GLY A 72 -19.91 2.26 0.80
N VAL A 73 -20.16 3.36 0.09
CA VAL A 73 -19.72 3.55 -1.29
C VAL A 73 -18.88 4.81 -1.35
N GLY A 74 -17.72 4.71 -1.98
CA GLY A 74 -16.80 5.82 -2.19
C GLY A 74 -16.46 5.90 -3.67
N ALA A 75 -16.37 7.10 -4.22
CA ALA A 75 -15.83 7.31 -5.55
C ALA A 75 -15.29 8.72 -5.69
N GLY A 76 -14.24 8.85 -6.47
CA GLY A 76 -13.64 10.14 -6.75
C GLY A 76 -12.26 10.01 -7.37
N LYS A 77 -11.40 10.99 -7.09
CA LYS A 77 -10.05 11.04 -7.66
C LYS A 77 -9.06 10.27 -6.81
N LEU A 78 -8.09 9.65 -7.46
CA LEU A 78 -7.01 8.94 -6.82
C LEU A 78 -5.68 9.63 -7.11
N SER A 79 -4.89 9.87 -6.07
CA SER A 79 -3.53 10.38 -6.19
C SER A 79 -2.56 9.48 -5.45
N VAL A 80 -1.42 9.16 -6.06
CA VAL A 80 -0.35 8.37 -5.45
C VAL A 80 0.91 9.24 -5.38
N ASN A 81 1.55 9.27 -4.22
CA ASN A 81 2.82 9.97 -4.01
C ASN A 81 3.71 9.16 -3.06
N GLY A 82 4.75 8.53 -3.61
CA GLY A 82 5.65 7.65 -2.86
C GLY A 82 4.89 6.49 -2.23
N SER A 83 4.99 6.36 -0.90
CA SER A 83 4.30 5.35 -0.09
C SER A 83 2.87 5.72 0.30
N THR A 84 2.34 6.83 -0.21
CA THR A 84 1.00 7.32 0.15
C THR A 84 0.04 7.28 -1.02
N ILE A 85 -1.21 6.94 -0.71
CA ILE A 85 -2.35 6.96 -1.62
C ILE A 85 -3.42 7.86 -1.02
N ASN A 86 -4.02 8.73 -1.83
CA ASN A 86 -5.02 9.68 -1.41
C ASN A 86 -6.30 9.49 -2.24
N PHE A 87 -7.38 9.14 -1.56
CA PHE A 87 -8.71 8.96 -2.11
C PHE A 87 -9.53 10.22 -1.87
N ILE A 88 -9.71 11.01 -2.91
CA ILE A 88 -10.41 12.29 -2.84
C ILE A 88 -11.85 12.04 -3.28
N ASP A 89 -12.75 11.85 -2.32
CA ASP A 89 -14.17 11.63 -2.60
C ASP A 89 -14.76 12.80 -3.39
N THR A 90 -15.48 12.47 -4.46
CA THR A 90 -16.32 13.43 -5.20
C THR A 90 -17.80 13.08 -5.10
N LEU A 91 -18.14 11.88 -4.62
CA LEU A 91 -19.50 11.49 -4.26
C LEU A 91 -19.69 11.59 -2.74
N PHE A 92 -20.72 12.31 -2.32
CA PHE A 92 -21.10 12.42 -0.92
C PHE A 92 -22.39 11.62 -0.68
N PHE A 93 -22.34 10.63 0.20
CA PHE A 93 -23.50 9.84 0.62
C PHE A 93 -23.79 10.10 2.10
N ALA A 94 -25.06 10.30 2.44
CA ALA A 94 -25.48 10.36 3.84
C ALA A 94 -25.31 8.97 4.47
N ILE A 95 -24.32 8.81 5.34
CA ILE A 95 -24.10 7.59 6.12
C ILE A 95 -24.86 7.73 7.44
N PRO A 96 -25.74 6.78 7.82
CA PRO A 96 -26.39 6.79 9.13
C PRO A 96 -25.36 6.92 10.26
N ALA A 97 -25.64 7.75 11.27
CA ALA A 97 -24.70 8.04 12.37
C ALA A 97 -24.24 6.78 13.14
N LEU A 98 -25.03 5.71 13.11
CA LEU A 98 -24.71 4.38 13.65
C LEU A 98 -23.45 3.77 13.02
N TYR A 99 -23.15 4.13 11.77
CA TYR A 99 -22.08 3.54 10.99
C TYR A 99 -20.80 4.38 10.99
N GLY A 100 -20.80 5.53 11.67
CA GLY A 100 -19.70 6.48 11.66
C GLY A 100 -19.38 7.02 10.25
N PRO A 101 -18.79 8.22 10.14
CA PRO A 101 -18.10 8.56 8.90
C PRO A 101 -16.87 7.65 8.79
N SER A 102 -16.45 7.25 7.59
CA SER A 102 -15.05 6.90 7.26
C SER A 102 -14.60 5.43 7.14
N TYR A 103 -15.42 4.46 6.69
CA TYR A 103 -14.87 3.14 6.31
C TYR A 103 -14.60 2.96 4.82
N VAL A 104 -15.17 3.83 3.99
CA VAL A 104 -14.73 3.99 2.60
C VAL A 104 -13.41 4.73 2.58
N LEU A 105 -12.51 4.30 1.68
CA LEU A 105 -11.07 4.61 1.56
C LEU A 105 -10.69 6.11 1.56
N SER A 106 -11.61 7.03 1.78
CA SER A 106 -11.44 8.48 1.85
C SER A 106 -10.19 8.97 2.58
N GLY A 107 -9.55 9.97 1.98
CA GLY A 107 -8.39 10.66 2.48
C GLY A 107 -7.08 9.94 2.19
N GLN A 108 -6.04 10.35 2.91
CA GLN A 108 -4.68 9.84 2.74
C GLN A 108 -4.43 8.60 3.60
N HIS A 109 -3.79 7.61 2.99
CA HIS A 109 -3.37 6.35 3.59
C HIS A 109 -1.92 6.04 3.19
N GLN A 110 -1.27 5.22 4.00
CA GLN A 110 -0.09 4.50 3.56
C GLN A 110 -0.53 3.29 2.72
N TYR A 111 0.31 2.85 1.80
CA TYR A 111 0.06 1.63 1.05
C TYR A 111 1.35 0.86 0.72
N ASP A 112 1.16 -0.43 0.44
CA ASP A 112 2.18 -1.34 -0.07
C ASP A 112 1.53 -2.21 -1.17
N PHE A 113 2.20 -2.34 -2.31
CA PHE A 113 1.68 -3.08 -3.46
C PHE A 113 2.78 -3.95 -4.07
N ASP A 114 2.59 -5.27 -4.06
CA ASP A 114 3.59 -6.23 -4.57
C ASP A 114 3.33 -6.66 -6.03
N GLY A 115 2.35 -6.05 -6.70
CA GLY A 115 1.89 -6.43 -8.04
C GLY A 115 0.63 -7.32 -8.04
N ASN A 116 0.30 -7.96 -6.92
CA ASN A 116 -0.88 -8.81 -6.79
C ASN A 116 -1.70 -8.50 -5.51
N ASN A 117 -1.04 -8.14 -4.42
CA ASN A 117 -1.64 -7.79 -3.14
C ASN A 117 -1.41 -6.31 -2.86
N LEU A 118 -2.48 -5.63 -2.46
CA LEU A 118 -2.50 -4.23 -2.09
C LEU A 118 -2.91 -4.12 -0.61
N LYS A 119 -1.96 -3.70 0.22
CA LYS A 119 -2.21 -3.33 1.60
C LYS A 119 -2.37 -1.82 1.69
N ILE A 120 -3.44 -1.35 2.33
CA ILE A 120 -3.68 0.09 2.58
C ILE A 120 -3.96 0.25 4.07
N TRP A 121 -3.39 1.25 4.72
CA TRP A 121 -3.68 1.49 6.13
C TRP A 121 -3.57 2.96 6.53
N ARG A 122 -4.27 3.28 7.61
CA ARG A 122 -4.23 4.59 8.25
C ARG A 122 -4.40 4.45 9.75
N THR A 123 -3.46 5.01 10.49
CA THR A 123 -3.53 5.16 11.95
C THR A 123 -4.10 6.54 12.28
N LYS A 124 -5.07 6.58 13.21
CA LYS A 124 -5.61 7.80 13.83
C LYS A 124 -5.49 7.67 15.35
N ASN A 125 -5.68 8.77 16.07
CA ASN A 125 -5.63 8.79 17.54
C ASN A 125 -6.60 7.79 18.22
N VAL A 126 -7.68 7.40 17.51
CA VAL A 126 -8.76 6.55 18.02
C VAL A 126 -8.71 5.10 17.50
N GLY A 127 -7.63 4.72 16.80
CA GLY A 127 -7.43 3.38 16.24
C GLY A 127 -6.86 3.39 14.82
N GLU A 128 -6.70 2.21 14.26
CA GLU A 128 -6.22 2.02 12.88
C GLU A 128 -7.27 1.31 12.03
N VAL A 129 -7.23 1.59 10.73
CA VAL A 129 -7.94 0.82 9.71
C VAL A 129 -6.92 0.26 8.73
N GLU A 130 -7.07 -1.02 8.42
CA GLU A 130 -6.22 -1.76 7.48
C GLU A 130 -7.10 -2.44 6.44
N TYR A 131 -6.68 -2.38 5.18
CA TYR A 131 -7.30 -3.05 4.05
C TYR A 131 -6.28 -4.01 3.43
N ASN A 132 -6.68 -5.26 3.25
CA ASN A 132 -5.87 -6.29 2.61
C ASN A 132 -6.60 -6.75 1.34
N LEU A 133 -6.13 -6.27 0.20
CA LEU A 133 -6.77 -6.42 -1.09
C LEU A 133 -5.94 -7.28 -2.03
N LYS A 134 -6.61 -7.99 -2.94
CA LYS A 134 -5.97 -8.78 -4.01
C LYS A 134 -6.54 -8.39 -5.36
N VAL A 135 -5.68 -8.31 -6.38
CA VAL A 135 -6.08 -8.07 -7.76
C VAL A 135 -7.09 -9.13 -8.21
N LYS A 136 -8.23 -8.70 -8.77
CA LYS A 136 -9.19 -9.59 -9.44
C LYS A 136 -8.62 -9.96 -10.81
N LYS A 137 -8.61 -11.25 -11.10
CA LYS A 137 -8.29 -11.80 -12.41
C LYS A 137 -9.55 -11.90 -13.27
#